data_AF-A0A6C0I5H4-F1
#
_entry.id   AF-A0A6C0I5H4-F1
#
_cell.length_a   1.000
_cell.length_b   1.000
_cell.length_c   1.000
_cell.angle_alpha   90.00
_cell.angle_beta   90.00
_cell.angle_gamma   90.00
#
_symmetry.space_group_name_H-M   'P 1'
#
loop_
_entity.id
_entity.type
_entity.pdbx_description
1 polymer ?
#
loop_
_entity_poly.entity_id
_entity_poly.type
_entity_poly.pdbx_seq_one_letter_code
_entity_poly.pdbx_strand_id
1 'polypeptide(L)'
;MACFLNINEEETLQKINIDELYAKKKLRDTKQLGIFNKILNRVQLRIKHTAKTKADDKHIWFTVPEYIFGEPIYDKGDCIGYLVAKLEDNGFFVRYLHPNTLFVTWQNWVPTYVRNEIKKNTGFILNEKGVIVGKTEEKGLDTTKIMNEKEQQPAKKAYTPIGQYKPTGNLVYNPEIFEKIEKKVTFS
;
A
#
# COMPACT_ATOMS: atom_id res chain seq x y z
N MET A 1 -55.38 -4.42 18.10
CA MET A 1 -55.35 -3.22 17.24
C MET A 1 -56.33 -3.44 16.10
N ALA A 2 -57.30 -2.56 15.93
CA ALA A 2 -58.17 -2.59 14.75
C ALA A 2 -57.38 -2.01 13.56
N CYS A 3 -57.41 -2.69 12.42
CA CYS A 3 -56.82 -2.21 11.17
C CYS A 3 -57.93 -1.51 10.38
N PHE A 4 -57.76 -0.20 10.13
CA PHE A 4 -58.68 0.57 9.33
C PHE A 4 -58.09 0.73 7.93
N LEU A 5 -58.79 0.23 6.92
CA LEU A 5 -58.47 0.50 5.52
C LEU A 5 -58.95 1.91 5.18
N ASN A 6 -58.04 2.76 4.72
CA ASN A 6 -58.38 4.13 4.36
C ASN A 6 -59.07 4.16 3.00
N ILE A 7 -60.06 5.03 2.82
CA ILE A 7 -60.85 5.17 1.57
C ILE A 7 -59.95 5.49 0.34
N ASN A 8 -58.74 6.01 0.58
CA ASN A 8 -57.78 6.39 -0.45
C ASN A 8 -56.70 5.32 -0.72
N GLU A 9 -56.79 4.12 -0.14
CA GLU A 9 -55.84 3.04 -0.42
C GLU A 9 -56.11 2.44 -1.80
N GLU A 10 -55.10 2.49 -2.68
CA GLU A 10 -55.16 1.86 -4.00
C GLU A 10 -54.88 0.35 -3.89
N GLU A 11 -55.75 -0.46 -4.51
CA GLU A 11 -55.59 -1.91 -4.58
C GLU A 11 -54.48 -2.26 -5.58
N THR A 12 -53.25 -2.39 -5.08
CA THR A 12 -52.05 -2.64 -5.90
C THR A 12 -51.56 -4.08 -5.73
N LEU A 13 -51.60 -4.85 -6.82
CA LEU A 13 -51.07 -6.24 -6.89
C LEU A 13 -49.60 -6.29 -7.37
N GLN A 14 -48.93 -5.14 -7.51
CA GLN A 14 -47.58 -5.06 -8.05
C GLN A 14 -46.54 -5.60 -7.06
N LYS A 15 -45.60 -6.40 -7.58
CA LYS A 15 -44.46 -6.90 -6.82
C LYS A 15 -43.46 -5.77 -6.57
N ILE A 16 -43.29 -5.40 -5.30
CA ILE A 16 -42.32 -4.38 -4.86
C ILE A 16 -40.89 -4.89 -5.06
N ASN A 17 -40.01 -4.04 -5.58
CA ASN A 17 -38.57 -4.30 -5.59
C ASN A 17 -37.98 -4.04 -4.19
N ILE A 18 -37.43 -5.08 -3.57
CA ILE A 18 -36.88 -5.01 -2.22
C ILE A 18 -35.67 -4.06 -2.15
N ASP A 19 -34.89 -3.94 -3.23
CA ASP A 19 -33.68 -3.10 -3.25
C ASP A 19 -34.02 -1.60 -3.20
N GLU A 20 -35.13 -1.19 -3.80
CA GLU A 20 -35.58 0.20 -3.78
C GLU A 20 -35.91 0.68 -2.35
N LEU A 21 -36.33 -0.25 -1.49
CA LEU A 21 -36.59 0.04 -0.07
C LEU A 21 -35.32 0.49 0.67
N TYR A 22 -34.13 0.08 0.20
CA TYR A 22 -32.85 0.44 0.80
C TYR A 22 -32.18 1.67 0.18
N ALA A 23 -32.71 2.22 -0.92
CA ALA A 23 -32.09 3.33 -1.65
C ALA A 23 -31.86 4.57 -0.76
N LYS A 24 -32.86 4.92 0.07
CA LYS A 24 -32.75 6.05 1.02
C LYS A 24 -31.67 5.81 2.08
N LYS A 25 -31.54 4.58 2.58
CA LYS A 25 -30.52 4.22 3.57
C LYS A 25 -29.12 4.33 2.97
N LYS A 26 -28.90 3.72 1.80
CA LYS A 26 -27.63 3.79 1.06
C LYS A 26 -27.18 5.24 0.83
N LEU A 27 -28.11 6.13 0.47
CA LEU A 27 -27.82 7.55 0.26
C LEU A 27 -27.38 8.24 1.56
N ARG A 28 -27.98 7.92 2.70
CA ARG A 28 -27.55 8.44 4.01
C ARG A 28 -26.15 7.93 4.37
N ASP A 29 -25.91 6.64 4.25
CA ASP A 29 -24.62 6.00 4.58
C ASP A 29 -23.49 6.57 3.70
N THR A 30 -23.77 6.79 2.41
CA THR A 30 -22.81 7.40 1.47
C THR A 30 -22.46 8.85 1.89
N LYS A 31 -23.46 9.63 2.30
CA LYS A 31 -23.23 11.00 2.79
C LYS A 31 -22.42 11.00 4.09
N GLN A 32 -22.75 10.13 5.04
CA GLN A 32 -22.03 9.97 6.30
C GLN A 32 -20.55 9.64 6.05
N LEU A 33 -20.27 8.66 5.19
CA LEU A 33 -18.91 8.30 4.79
C LEU A 33 -18.17 9.46 4.12
N GLY A 34 -18.86 10.25 3.29
CA GLY A 34 -18.31 11.46 2.70
C GLY A 34 -17.88 12.50 3.75
N ILE A 35 -18.67 12.70 4.80
CA ILE A 35 -18.34 13.59 5.93
C ILE A 35 -17.12 13.06 6.69
N PHE A 36 -17.11 11.76 7.00
CA PHE A 36 -16.00 11.14 7.73
C PHE A 36 -14.68 11.25 6.97
N ASN A 37 -14.70 11.05 5.65
CA ASN A 37 -13.53 11.25 4.79
C ASN A 37 -13.02 12.69 4.79
N LYS A 38 -13.91 13.69 4.83
CA LYS A 38 -13.50 15.10 4.94
C LYS A 38 -12.77 15.36 6.26
N ILE A 39 -13.25 14.80 7.37
CA ILE A 39 -12.58 14.94 8.68
C ILE A 39 -11.25 14.19 8.69
N LEU A 40 -11.21 12.97 8.14
CA LEU A 40 -9.98 12.19 8.00
C LEU A 40 -8.91 12.98 7.25
N ASN A 41 -9.28 13.62 6.13
CA ASN A 41 -8.37 14.46 5.36
C ASN A 41 -7.85 15.65 6.20
N ARG A 42 -8.69 16.27 7.03
CA ARG A 42 -8.24 17.34 7.95
C ARG A 42 -7.20 16.83 8.96
N VAL A 43 -7.38 15.63 9.50
CA VAL A 43 -6.39 15.00 10.40
C VAL A 43 -5.08 14.76 9.65
N GLN A 44 -5.14 14.15 8.47
CA GLN A 44 -3.96 13.86 7.66
C GLN A 44 -3.20 15.13 7.23
N LEU A 45 -3.92 16.20 6.88
CA LEU A 45 -3.30 17.50 6.58
C LEU A 45 -2.62 18.11 7.80
N ARG A 46 -3.23 18.00 9.00
CA ARG A 46 -2.61 18.42 10.26
C ARG A 46 -1.33 17.63 10.55
N ILE A 47 -1.35 16.32 10.37
CA ILE A 47 -0.16 15.45 10.51
C ILE A 47 0.95 15.93 9.57
N LYS A 48 0.66 16.08 8.28
CA LYS A 48 1.63 16.53 7.26
C LYS A 48 2.20 17.91 7.58
N HIS A 49 1.35 18.83 8.02
CA HIS A 49 1.77 20.17 8.40
C HIS A 49 2.70 20.13 9.61
N THR A 50 2.33 19.41 10.69
CA THR A 50 3.17 19.28 11.88
C THR A 50 4.53 18.66 11.55
N ALA A 51 4.55 17.57 10.79
CA ALA A 51 5.79 16.90 10.39
C ALA A 51 6.72 17.82 9.56
N LYS A 52 6.16 18.75 8.79
CA LYS A 52 6.94 19.73 8.01
C LYS A 52 7.43 20.89 8.86
N THR A 53 6.59 21.43 9.75
CA THR A 53 6.92 22.62 10.55
C THR A 53 7.86 22.28 11.71
N LYS A 54 7.65 21.13 12.36
CA LYS A 54 8.37 20.73 13.56
C LYS A 54 8.93 19.33 13.37
N ALA A 55 10.21 19.25 12.99
CA ALA A 55 10.86 17.98 12.70
C ALA A 55 10.95 17.03 13.91
N ASP A 56 10.98 17.59 15.13
CA ASP A 56 11.07 16.82 16.37
C ASP A 56 9.70 16.30 16.86
N ASP A 57 8.62 17.03 16.58
CA ASP A 57 7.27 16.66 16.99
C ASP A 57 6.69 15.58 16.07
N LYS A 58 6.64 14.33 16.56
CA LYS A 58 6.09 13.17 15.84
C LYS A 58 4.67 12.78 16.30
N HIS A 59 3.92 13.73 16.81
CA HIS A 59 2.57 13.51 17.32
C HIS A 59 1.65 14.71 17.08
N ILE A 60 0.34 14.47 17.11
CA ILE A 60 -0.68 15.52 17.12
C ILE A 60 -1.80 15.17 18.10
N TRP A 61 -2.44 16.23 18.60
CA TRP A 61 -3.72 16.17 19.27
C TRP A 61 -4.78 16.71 18.31
N PHE A 62 -5.83 15.93 18.07
CA PHE A 62 -6.92 16.32 17.19
C PHE A 62 -8.26 16.26 17.93
N THR A 63 -8.94 17.39 18.01
CA THR A 63 -10.30 17.46 18.57
C THR A 63 -11.31 17.16 17.48
N VAL A 64 -12.09 16.09 17.68
CA VAL A 64 -13.16 15.71 16.77
C VAL A 64 -14.37 16.63 17.02
N PRO A 65 -14.91 17.29 15.98
CA PRO A 65 -16.08 18.16 16.13
C PRO A 65 -17.24 17.39 16.76
N GLU A 66 -17.89 18.02 17.75
CA GLU A 66 -19.08 17.43 18.38
C GLU A 66 -20.29 17.47 17.45
N TYR A 67 -20.40 18.55 16.67
CA TYR A 67 -21.47 18.76 15.69
C TYR A 67 -20.91 19.43 14.43
N ILE A 68 -21.56 19.16 13.29
CA ILE A 68 -21.25 19.80 12.01
C ILE A 68 -22.50 20.52 11.52
N PHE A 69 -22.39 21.84 11.37
CA PHE A 69 -23.48 22.64 10.87
C PHE A 69 -23.90 22.21 9.45
N GLY A 70 -25.21 22.00 9.27
CA GLY A 70 -25.80 21.58 7.99
C GLY A 70 -25.73 20.08 7.70
N GLU A 71 -25.12 19.27 8.57
CA GLU A 71 -24.95 17.83 8.36
C GLU A 71 -25.60 17.02 9.50
N PRO A 72 -26.94 16.84 9.49
CA PRO A 72 -27.66 16.17 10.57
C PRO A 72 -27.39 14.66 10.68
N ILE A 73 -26.75 14.06 9.66
CA ILE A 73 -26.40 12.63 9.63
C ILE A 73 -25.08 12.37 10.37
N TYR A 74 -24.35 13.42 10.74
CA TYR A 74 -23.07 13.27 11.44
C TYR A 74 -23.28 12.76 12.87
N ASP A 75 -22.68 11.60 13.16
CA ASP A 75 -22.52 11.10 14.51
C ASP A 75 -21.04 11.14 14.93
N LYS A 76 -20.80 11.67 16.14
CA LYS A 76 -19.45 11.80 16.71
C LYS A 76 -18.85 10.43 17.02
N GLY A 77 -19.65 9.51 17.58
CA GLY A 77 -19.19 8.18 18.00
C GLY A 77 -18.67 7.37 16.81
N ASP A 78 -19.52 7.27 15.79
CA ASP A 78 -19.18 6.61 14.52
C ASP A 78 -17.98 7.27 13.83
N CYS A 79 -17.89 8.61 13.85
CA CYS A 79 -16.75 9.31 13.26
C CYS A 79 -15.44 8.97 13.98
N ILE A 80 -15.42 8.96 15.31
CA ILE A 80 -14.24 8.58 16.09
C ILE A 80 -13.81 7.16 15.76
N GLY A 81 -14.75 6.20 15.76
CA GLY A 81 -14.47 4.81 15.41
C GLY A 81 -13.88 4.68 14.01
N TYR A 82 -14.47 5.38 13.03
CA TYR A 82 -13.98 5.40 11.66
C TYR A 82 -12.56 5.98 11.54
N LEU A 83 -12.29 7.10 12.23
CA LEU A 83 -10.96 7.74 12.21
C LEU A 83 -9.90 6.84 12.83
N VAL A 84 -10.19 6.22 13.98
CA VAL A 84 -9.27 5.30 14.64
C VAL A 84 -8.93 4.14 13.71
N ALA A 85 -9.94 3.44 13.17
CA ALA A 85 -9.72 2.32 12.27
C ALA A 85 -8.88 2.73 11.03
N LYS A 86 -9.23 3.84 10.37
CA LYS A 86 -8.50 4.30 9.18
C LYS A 86 -7.09 4.80 9.46
N LEU A 87 -6.82 5.35 10.64
CA LEU A 87 -5.47 5.80 10.99
C LEU A 87 -4.60 4.62 11.43
N GLU A 88 -5.15 3.65 12.14
CA GLU A 88 -4.47 2.40 12.52
C GLU A 88 -4.14 1.54 11.29
N ASP A 89 -5.06 1.43 10.32
CA ASP A 89 -4.82 0.78 9.02
C ASP A 89 -3.63 1.41 8.27
N ASN A 90 -3.43 2.72 8.43
CA ASN A 90 -2.30 3.44 7.84
C ASN A 90 -1.00 3.31 8.65
N GLY A 91 -1.00 2.57 9.76
CA GLY A 91 0.17 2.34 10.61
C GLY A 91 0.43 3.40 11.67
N PHE A 92 -0.48 4.38 11.84
CA PHE A 92 -0.37 5.34 12.94
C PHE A 92 -0.78 4.70 14.27
N PHE A 93 -0.14 5.13 15.35
CA PHE A 93 -0.61 4.78 16.69
C PHE A 93 -1.63 5.83 17.14
N VAL A 94 -2.85 5.40 17.44
CA VAL A 94 -3.96 6.27 17.82
C VAL A 94 -4.46 5.91 19.21
N ARG A 95 -4.76 6.91 20.03
CA ARG A 95 -5.39 6.74 21.33
C ARG A 95 -6.51 7.74 21.53
N TYR A 96 -7.67 7.27 21.96
CA TYR A 96 -8.79 8.12 22.32
C TYR A 96 -8.62 8.69 23.73
N LEU A 97 -8.82 10.00 23.86
CA LEU A 97 -8.88 10.73 25.12
C LEU A 97 -10.25 11.42 25.24
N HIS A 98 -10.96 11.12 26.33
CA HIS A 98 -12.27 11.73 26.63
C HIS A 98 -12.14 13.26 26.77
N PRO A 99 -13.08 14.06 26.23
CA PRO A 99 -14.38 13.68 25.65
C PRO A 99 -14.46 13.53 24.11
N ASN A 100 -13.48 14.04 23.36
CA ASN A 100 -13.50 14.05 21.89
C ASN A 100 -12.10 14.21 21.27
N THR A 101 -11.03 13.91 22.01
CA THR A 101 -9.66 14.13 21.55
C THR A 101 -9.03 12.83 21.08
N LEU A 102 -8.37 12.87 19.93
CA LEU A 102 -7.54 11.79 19.41
C LEU A 102 -6.08 12.20 19.53
N PHE A 103 -5.31 11.36 20.20
CA PHE A 103 -3.86 11.38 20.16
C PHE A 103 -3.41 10.53 18.98
N VAL A 104 -2.62 11.09 18.06
CA VAL A 104 -2.08 10.37 16.91
C VAL A 104 -0.56 10.57 16.87
N THR A 105 0.21 9.48 16.81
CA THR A 105 1.66 9.54 16.71
C THR A 105 2.22 8.57 15.68
N TRP A 106 3.34 8.96 15.07
CA TRP A 106 4.15 8.16 14.16
C TRP A 106 5.60 8.02 14.66
N GLN A 107 5.83 8.23 15.96
CA GLN A 107 7.17 8.08 16.55
C GLN A 107 7.67 6.62 16.51
N ASN A 108 6.75 5.66 16.56
CA ASN A 108 7.05 4.23 16.56
C ASN A 108 7.25 3.65 15.16
N TRP A 109 7.32 4.49 14.13
CA TRP A 109 7.54 4.10 12.74
C TRP A 109 9.01 4.21 12.37
N VAL A 110 9.59 3.12 11.87
CA VAL A 110 10.98 3.09 11.41
C VAL A 110 11.04 3.32 9.90
N PRO A 111 11.62 4.45 9.43
CA PRO A 111 11.73 4.73 8.00
C PRO A 111 12.54 3.67 7.25
N THR A 112 12.23 3.47 5.97
CA THR A 112 12.89 2.48 5.12
C THR A 112 14.40 2.69 4.99
N TYR A 113 14.88 3.94 4.97
CA TYR A 113 16.32 4.21 4.90
C TYR A 113 17.06 3.66 6.13
N VAL A 114 16.52 3.89 7.34
CA VAL A 114 17.07 3.36 8.60
C VAL A 114 17.02 1.83 8.60
N ARG A 115 15.92 1.22 8.15
CA ARG A 115 15.81 -0.25 8.06
C ARG A 115 16.87 -0.84 7.13
N ASN A 116 17.16 -0.19 6.02
CA ASN A 116 18.18 -0.64 5.06
C ASN A 116 19.60 -0.53 5.65
N GLU A 117 19.89 0.54 6.38
CA GLU A 117 21.17 0.70 7.08
C GLU A 117 21.36 -0.36 8.18
N ILE A 118 20.34 -0.59 9.01
CA ILE A 118 20.36 -1.64 10.04
C ILE A 118 20.55 -3.01 9.39
N LYS A 119 19.88 -3.28 8.27
CA LYS A 119 20.03 -4.55 7.55
C LYS A 119 21.45 -4.73 7.01
N LYS A 120 22.07 -3.69 6.45
CA LYS A 120 23.45 -3.74 5.95
C LYS A 120 24.47 -3.93 7.08
N ASN A 121 24.29 -3.22 8.20
CA ASN A 121 25.29 -3.22 9.28
C ASN A 121 25.18 -4.45 10.18
N THR A 122 23.96 -4.97 10.39
CA THR A 122 23.68 -5.96 11.42
C THR A 122 23.13 -7.29 10.85
N GLY A 123 22.77 -7.33 9.57
CA GLY A 123 22.13 -8.49 8.94
C GLY A 123 20.67 -8.73 9.35
N PHE A 124 20.14 -8.00 10.32
CA PHE A 124 18.75 -8.16 10.80
C PHE A 124 17.73 -7.50 9.86
N ILE A 125 16.62 -8.20 9.63
CA ILE A 125 15.47 -7.68 8.89
C ILE A 125 14.44 -7.16 9.91
N LEU A 126 14.20 -5.85 9.88
CA LEU A 126 13.30 -5.16 10.79
C LEU A 126 11.96 -4.83 10.12
N ASN A 127 10.87 -5.01 10.86
CA ASN A 127 9.54 -4.55 10.48
C ASN A 127 9.39 -3.03 10.65
N GLU A 128 8.30 -2.48 10.10
CA GLU A 128 7.95 -1.05 10.17
C GLU A 128 7.80 -0.53 11.61
N LYS A 129 7.39 -1.42 12.53
CA LYS A 129 7.23 -1.16 13.96
C LYS A 129 8.51 -1.38 14.79
N GLY A 130 9.63 -1.74 14.16
CA GLY A 130 10.90 -1.98 14.86
C GLY A 130 11.09 -3.39 15.42
N VAL A 131 10.20 -4.34 15.10
CA VAL A 131 10.32 -5.74 15.53
C VAL A 131 11.24 -6.52 14.57
N ILE A 132 12.11 -7.36 15.10
CA ILE A 132 13.00 -8.23 14.31
C ILE A 132 12.18 -9.39 13.73
N VAL A 133 12.14 -9.52 12.40
CA VAL A 133 11.40 -10.57 11.70
C VAL A 133 12.27 -11.78 11.39
N GLY A 134 13.57 -11.53 11.22
CA GLY A 134 14.54 -12.57 10.91
C GLY A 134 15.94 -12.02 10.83
N LYS A 135 16.91 -12.94 10.87
CA LYS A 135 18.31 -12.66 10.59
C LYS A 135 18.59 -13.13 9.17
N THR A 136 19.15 -12.26 8.34
CA THR A 136 19.71 -12.72 7.07
C THR A 136 20.90 -13.58 7.46
N GLU A 137 20.81 -14.89 7.28
CA GLU A 137 22.01 -15.72 7.24
C GLU A 137 22.82 -15.20 6.06
N GLU A 138 23.89 -14.46 6.35
CA GLU A 138 24.94 -14.30 5.38
C GLU A 138 25.44 -15.71 5.09
N LYS A 139 24.99 -16.29 3.97
CA LYS A 139 25.85 -17.19 3.22
C LYS A 139 27.09 -16.36 2.95
N GLY A 140 28.08 -16.53 3.82
CA GLY A 140 29.37 -15.89 3.68
C GLY A 140 29.75 -16.04 2.22
N LEU A 141 30.05 -14.90 1.58
CA LEU A 141 30.82 -14.96 0.36
C LEU A 141 32.16 -15.56 0.80
N ASP A 142 32.24 -16.89 0.73
CA ASP A 142 33.45 -17.67 0.97
C ASP A 142 34.48 -17.24 -0.08
N THR A 143 35.14 -16.11 0.14
CA THR A 143 36.39 -15.76 -0.52
C THR A 143 37.47 -16.81 -0.25
N THR A 144 37.24 -17.71 0.72
CA THR A 144 38.03 -18.90 1.03
C THR A 144 37.79 -20.08 0.08
N LYS A 145 36.73 -20.09 -0.74
CA LYS A 145 36.53 -21.12 -1.79
C LYS A 145 37.28 -20.82 -3.10
N ILE A 146 37.95 -19.67 -3.22
CA ILE A 146 38.80 -19.35 -4.38
C ILE A 146 40.24 -19.88 -4.21
N MET A 147 40.68 -20.22 -2.99
CA MET A 147 42.06 -20.66 -2.72
C MET A 147 42.24 -22.17 -2.48
N ASN A 148 41.20 -22.99 -2.67
CA ASN A 148 41.29 -24.42 -2.40
C ASN A 148 40.57 -25.30 -3.43
N GLU A 149 40.75 -24.99 -4.71
CA GLU A 149 40.67 -26.02 -5.75
C GLU A 149 42.07 -26.53 -6.04
N LYS A 150 42.32 -27.73 -5.51
CA LYS A 150 43.42 -28.61 -5.91
C LYS A 150 43.43 -28.73 -7.42
N GLU A 151 44.64 -28.64 -7.97
CA GLU A 151 45.08 -29.09 -9.28
C GLU A 151 44.12 -30.09 -9.94
N GLN A 152 43.27 -29.58 -10.82
CA GLN A 152 42.74 -30.35 -11.93
C GLN A 152 43.25 -29.68 -13.19
N GLN A 153 43.96 -30.47 -13.98
CA GLN A 153 44.59 -30.10 -15.25
C GLN A 153 43.66 -29.18 -16.06
N PRO A 154 44.18 -28.09 -16.66
CA PRO A 154 43.33 -27.18 -17.42
C PRO A 154 42.70 -27.97 -18.57
N ALA A 155 41.38 -28.16 -18.51
CA ALA A 155 40.61 -28.57 -19.67
C ALA A 155 40.96 -27.56 -20.77
N LYS A 156 41.69 -28.03 -21.78
CA LYS A 156 42.09 -27.22 -22.94
C LYS A 156 40.81 -26.59 -23.48
N LYS A 157 40.67 -25.27 -23.30
CA LYS A 157 39.63 -24.52 -24.01
C LYS A 157 39.94 -24.72 -25.49
N ALA A 158 39.13 -25.52 -26.17
CA ALA A 158 39.16 -25.60 -27.62
C ALA A 158 38.75 -24.22 -28.12
N TYR A 159 39.74 -23.38 -28.44
CA TYR A 159 39.51 -22.11 -29.08
C TYR A 159 38.98 -22.42 -30.48
N THR A 160 37.72 -22.08 -30.73
CA THR A 160 37.20 -22.07 -32.09
C THR A 160 38.01 -21.05 -32.90
N PRO A 161 38.48 -21.38 -34.12
CA PRO A 161 39.10 -20.41 -35.00
C PRO A 161 38.21 -19.17 -35.13
N ILE A 162 38.82 -17.98 -35.24
CA ILE A 162 38.12 -16.68 -35.19
C ILE A 162 36.88 -16.62 -36.13
N GLY A 163 36.92 -17.33 -37.26
CA GLY A 163 35.80 -17.40 -38.21
C GLY A 163 34.60 -18.27 -37.79
N GLN A 164 34.71 -19.09 -36.74
CA GLN A 164 33.65 -19.99 -36.25
C GLN A 164 33.02 -19.51 -34.94
N TYR A 165 33.42 -18.34 -34.43
CA TYR A 165 32.87 -17.79 -33.19
C TYR A 165 31.46 -17.23 -33.41
N LYS A 166 30.45 -17.88 -32.80
CA LYS A 166 29.08 -17.34 -32.71
C LYS A 166 28.84 -16.80 -31.29
N PRO A 167 28.63 -15.48 -31.09
CA PRO A 167 28.37 -14.93 -29.77
C PRO A 167 27.04 -15.46 -29.23
N THR A 168 27.04 -16.01 -28.02
CA THR A 168 25.82 -16.49 -27.35
C THR A 168 25.20 -15.35 -26.54
N GLY A 169 23.97 -15.01 -26.89
CA GLY A 169 23.21 -13.89 -26.32
C GLY A 169 22.30 -13.32 -27.41
N ASN A 170 21.16 -12.75 -27.03
CA ASN A 170 20.18 -12.20 -27.98
C ASN A 170 20.69 -10.86 -28.55
N LEU A 171 21.78 -10.90 -29.33
CA LEU A 171 22.42 -9.72 -29.92
C LEU A 171 21.76 -9.33 -31.24
N VAL A 172 21.59 -8.03 -31.42
CA VAL A 172 20.87 -7.37 -32.52
C VAL A 172 21.54 -7.56 -33.90
N TYR A 173 22.83 -7.94 -33.93
CA TYR A 173 23.65 -7.97 -35.15
C TYR A 173 24.09 -9.38 -35.56
N ASN A 174 23.18 -10.35 -35.53
CA ASN A 174 23.48 -11.70 -36.01
C ASN A 174 23.34 -11.75 -37.56
N PRO A 175 24.35 -12.22 -38.33
CA PRO A 175 24.30 -12.26 -39.80
C PRO A 175 23.06 -12.96 -40.38
N GLU A 176 22.51 -13.94 -39.66
CA GLU A 176 21.27 -14.64 -40.04
C GLU A 176 20.03 -13.72 -40.12
N ILE A 177 20.05 -12.58 -39.40
CA ILE A 177 18.99 -11.57 -39.46
C ILE A 177 19.11 -10.75 -40.75
N PHE A 178 20.33 -10.45 -41.19
CA PHE A 178 20.58 -9.71 -42.42
C PHE A 178 20.19 -10.53 -43.66
N GLU A 179 20.49 -11.83 -43.71
CA GLU A 179 20.01 -12.72 -44.80
C GLU A 179 18.49 -12.80 -44.86
N LYS A 180 17.81 -12.79 -43.71
CA LYS A 180 16.34 -12.74 -43.64
C LYS A 180 15.78 -11.41 -44.17
N ILE A 181 16.47 -10.31 -43.92
CA ILE A 181 16.08 -8.99 -44.43
C ILE A 181 16.31 -8.93 -45.95
N GLU A 182 17.47 -9.36 -46.45
CA GLU A 182 17.77 -9.36 -47.89
C GLU A 182 16.78 -10.22 -48.71
N LYS A 183 16.44 -11.43 -48.24
CA LYS A 183 15.41 -12.28 -48.88
C LYS A 183 14.04 -11.62 -48.92
N LYS A 184 13.74 -10.73 -47.96
CA LYS A 184 12.45 -10.03 -47.88
C LYS A 184 12.42 -8.76 -48.73
N VAL A 185 13.58 -8.22 -49.09
CA VAL A 185 13.75 -6.97 -49.84
C VAL A 185 14.13 -7.25 -51.31
N THR A 186 14.20 -8.52 -51.73
CA THR A 186 14.37 -8.85 -53.15
C THR A 186 13.06 -8.55 -53.90
N PHE A 187 12.97 -7.35 -54.48
CA PHE A 187 11.96 -7.01 -55.48
C PHE A 187 12.34 -7.73 -56.78
N SER A 188 11.45 -8.60 -57.28
CA SER A 188 11.41 -8.95 -58.70
C SER A 188 10.92 -7.75 -59.51
#